data_AF-A0A2M8U072-F1
#
_entry.id   AF-A0A2M8U072-F1
#
_cell.length_a   1.000
_cell.length_b   1.000
_cell.length_c   1.000
_cell.angle_alpha   90.00
_cell.angle_beta   90.00
_cell.angle_gamma   90.00
#
_symmetry.space_group_name_H-M   'P 1'
#
loop_
_entity.id
_entity.type
_entity.pdbx_description
1 polymer ?
#
loop_
_entity_poly.entity_id
_entity_poly.type
_entity_poly.pdbx_seq_one_letter_code
_entity_poly.pdbx_strand_id
1 'polypeptide(L)'
;MFDPHTAGRLIANRGDLKRKAVNYARGQDVRLSAELRGKIEKVIVKSQAEFEGAARETLVTLKEAWGSASFNSIGRARYYEWIRDLALELKGQGSLFGYPLVTLYADSLKNLCDGLTNPSHRLHAIIGLNIDALNIIVRRRISGPGSVLERRVAEAFREAYLKMRLRQPSEVAMEHKVADAVRQLDGKREPAVKSPDLKNTGREWPGGVRLTAD
;
A
#
# COMPACT_ATOMS: atom_id res chain seq x y z
N MET A 1 4.19 55.34 22.64
CA MET A 1 5.28 54.60 21.96
C MET A 1 5.12 53.15 22.37
N PHE A 2 4.55 52.33 21.48
CA PHE A 2 4.29 50.91 21.73
C PHE A 2 5.59 50.15 21.50
N ASP A 3 6.01 49.38 22.51
CA ASP A 3 7.20 48.52 22.45
C ASP A 3 6.88 47.26 21.60
N PRO A 4 7.53 47.06 20.44
CA PRO A 4 7.17 46.02 19.48
C PRO A 4 7.63 44.60 19.86
N HIS A 5 8.05 44.36 21.10
CA HIS A 5 8.54 43.05 21.55
C HIS A 5 7.65 42.33 22.57
N THR A 6 6.42 42.82 22.81
CA THR A 6 5.43 42.11 23.66
C THR A 6 4.64 41.07 22.85
N ALA A 7 5.30 40.03 22.34
CA ALA A 7 4.63 38.82 21.84
C ALA A 7 5.61 37.64 21.75
N GLY A 8 5.86 37.00 22.89
CA GLY A 8 6.71 35.79 22.91
C GLY A 8 6.92 35.24 24.31
N ARG A 9 5.89 35.24 25.17
CA ARG A 9 5.98 34.64 26.49
C ARG A 9 5.38 33.23 26.44
N LEU A 10 6.17 32.27 26.94
CA LEU A 10 5.85 30.87 27.28
C LEU A 10 6.08 29.81 26.20
N ILE A 11 7.35 29.58 25.85
CA ILE A 11 7.81 28.20 25.76
C ILE A 11 8.28 27.83 27.17
N ALA A 12 7.48 27.04 27.88
CA ALA A 12 7.85 26.52 29.19
C ALA A 12 9.24 25.86 29.09
N ASN A 13 10.15 26.29 29.96
CA ASN A 13 11.50 25.79 30.03
C ASN A 13 11.47 24.24 30.14
N ARG A 14 12.25 23.54 29.32
CA ARG A 14 12.42 22.08 29.31
C ARG A 14 12.78 21.51 30.71
N GLY A 15 13.25 22.37 31.62
CA GLY A 15 13.49 22.07 33.02
C GLY A 15 12.25 22.00 33.93
N ASP A 16 11.11 22.59 33.57
CA ASP A 16 9.90 22.59 34.40
C ASP A 16 9.10 21.29 34.30
N LEU A 17 9.13 20.64 33.13
CA LEU A 17 8.58 19.29 32.98
C LEU A 17 9.39 18.27 33.77
N LYS A 18 10.73 18.40 33.76
CA LYS A 18 11.61 17.59 34.63
C LYS A 18 11.33 17.87 36.10
N ARG A 19 11.22 19.15 36.52
CA ARG A 19 10.92 19.50 37.93
C ARG A 19 9.54 19.05 38.39
N LYS A 20 8.52 19.05 37.53
CA LYS A 20 7.19 18.52 37.86
C LYS A 20 7.14 16.98 37.86
N ALA A 21 8.04 16.31 37.13
CA ALA A 21 8.12 14.86 37.11
C ALA A 21 8.80 14.27 38.37
N VAL A 22 9.59 15.06 39.11
CA VAL A 22 10.29 14.59 40.31
C VAL A 22 9.86 15.39 41.54
N ASN A 23 8.81 14.92 42.20
CA ASN A 23 8.42 15.40 43.52
C ASN A 23 9.39 14.78 44.56
N TYR A 24 10.58 15.39 44.70
CA TYR A 24 11.72 14.88 45.48
C TYR A 24 11.46 14.68 46.99
N ALA A 25 10.35 15.21 47.54
CA ALA A 25 10.06 15.13 48.98
C ALA A 25 9.40 13.81 49.41
N ARG A 26 8.77 13.09 48.48
CA ARG A 26 8.36 11.71 48.68
C ARG A 26 9.02 10.93 47.57
N GLY A 27 10.20 10.38 47.86
CA GLY A 27 10.74 9.30 47.05
C GLY A 27 9.71 8.17 47.03
N GLN A 28 8.77 8.23 46.08
CA GLN A 28 8.13 7.04 45.58
C GLN A 28 9.24 6.31 44.85
N ASP A 29 10.05 5.61 45.64
CA ASP A 29 10.59 4.34 45.25
C ASP A 29 9.36 3.57 44.77
N VAL A 30 9.06 3.63 43.47
CA VAL A 30 8.05 2.77 42.85
C VAL A 30 8.68 1.38 42.88
N ARG A 31 8.83 0.84 44.10
CA ARG A 31 8.90 -0.59 44.33
C ARG A 31 7.58 -1.06 43.79
N LEU A 32 7.64 -1.58 42.57
CA LEU A 32 6.56 -2.26 41.90
C LEU A 32 6.04 -3.32 42.87
N SER A 33 5.07 -2.95 43.71
CA SER A 33 4.44 -3.83 44.68
C SER A 33 3.84 -4.99 43.89
N ALA A 34 3.77 -6.18 44.50
CA ALA A 34 3.20 -7.34 43.82
C ALA A 34 1.80 -7.02 43.24
N GLU A 35 1.03 -6.18 43.93
CA GLU A 35 -0.27 -5.70 43.48
C GLU A 35 -0.20 -4.74 42.27
N LEU A 36 0.74 -3.79 42.25
CA LEU A 36 0.92 -2.87 41.11
C LEU A 36 1.43 -3.61 39.87
N ARG A 37 2.33 -4.60 40.05
CA ARG A 37 2.77 -5.50 38.97
C ARG A 37 1.60 -6.27 38.38
N GLY A 38 0.78 -6.90 39.22
CA GLY A 38 -0.39 -7.64 38.76
C GLY A 38 -1.40 -6.77 38.02
N LYS A 39 -1.60 -5.52 38.45
CA LYS A 39 -2.44 -4.54 37.72
C LYS A 39 -1.84 -4.19 36.35
N ILE A 40 -0.54 -3.95 36.27
CA ILE A 40 0.16 -3.65 35.01
C ILE A 40 0.11 -4.85 34.05
N GLU A 41 0.44 -6.05 34.51
CA GLU A 41 0.39 -7.28 33.71
C GLU A 41 -1.02 -7.54 33.16
N LYS A 42 -2.06 -7.36 33.98
CA LYS A 42 -3.46 -7.52 33.55
C LYS A 42 -3.86 -6.52 32.47
N VAL A 43 -3.41 -5.26 32.57
CA VAL A 43 -3.65 -4.25 31.53
C VAL A 43 -2.92 -4.60 30.24
N ILE A 44 -1.68 -5.06 30.33
CA ILE A 44 -0.90 -5.50 29.16
C ILE A 44 -1.61 -6.67 28.45
N VAL A 45 -2.01 -7.71 29.19
CA VAL A 45 -2.68 -8.90 28.61
C VAL A 45 -4.01 -8.53 27.98
N LYS A 46 -4.82 -7.68 28.63
CA LYS A 46 -6.10 -7.22 28.08
C LYS A 46 -5.90 -6.41 26.80
N SER A 47 -4.96 -5.46 26.84
CA SER A 47 -4.59 -4.62 25.70
C SER A 47 -4.07 -5.45 24.51
N GLN A 48 -3.34 -6.53 24.80
CA GLN A 48 -2.86 -7.47 23.79
C GLN A 48 -4.00 -8.24 23.11
N ALA A 49 -4.96 -8.74 23.89
CA ALA A 49 -6.10 -9.47 23.35
C ALA A 49 -7.00 -8.58 22.48
N GLU A 50 -7.19 -7.32 22.88
CA GLU A 50 -7.92 -6.31 22.10
C GLU A 50 -7.22 -6.03 20.76
N PHE A 51 -5.90 -5.87 20.76
CA PHE A 51 -5.11 -5.74 19.54
C PHE A 51 -5.24 -6.96 18.63
N GLU A 52 -5.08 -8.17 19.17
CA GLU A 52 -5.13 -9.39 18.35
C GLU A 52 -6.50 -9.60 17.70
N GLY A 53 -7.58 -9.21 18.39
CA GLY A 53 -8.93 -9.20 17.83
C GLY A 53 -9.04 -8.23 16.66
N ALA A 54 -8.73 -6.95 16.90
CA ALA A 54 -8.80 -5.89 15.89
C ALA A 54 -7.90 -6.20 14.68
N ALA A 55 -6.66 -6.63 14.91
CA ALA A 55 -5.72 -6.96 13.84
C ALA A 55 -6.22 -8.13 12.98
N ARG A 56 -6.88 -9.14 13.57
CA ARG A 56 -7.47 -10.25 12.80
C ARG A 56 -8.61 -9.78 11.92
N GLU A 57 -9.47 -8.91 12.41
CA GLU A 57 -10.56 -8.33 11.62
C GLU A 57 -10.02 -7.55 10.43
N THR A 58 -9.03 -6.67 10.66
CA THR A 58 -8.33 -5.94 9.60
C THR A 58 -7.70 -6.89 8.57
N LEU A 59 -7.10 -7.99 9.01
CA LEU A 59 -6.46 -8.98 8.13
C LEU A 59 -7.45 -9.77 7.26
N VAL A 60 -8.65 -10.07 7.77
CA VAL A 60 -9.72 -10.67 6.98
C VAL A 60 -10.11 -9.72 5.85
N THR A 61 -10.41 -8.46 6.20
CA THR A 61 -10.76 -7.42 5.23
C THR A 61 -9.65 -7.19 4.19
N LEU A 62 -8.38 -7.21 4.61
CA LEU A 62 -7.22 -7.13 3.70
C LEU A 62 -7.21 -8.26 2.68
N LYS A 63 -7.47 -9.50 3.11
CA LYS A 63 -7.46 -10.67 2.22
C LYS A 63 -8.61 -10.64 1.22
N GLU A 64 -9.78 -10.19 1.65
CA GLU A 64 -10.95 -10.02 0.79
C GLU A 64 -10.74 -8.90 -0.24
N ALA A 65 -10.20 -7.75 0.17
CA ALA A 65 -9.87 -6.65 -0.73
C ALA A 65 -8.82 -7.07 -1.77
N TRP A 66 -7.78 -7.81 -1.34
CA TRP A 66 -6.77 -8.36 -2.23
C TRP A 66 -7.37 -9.34 -3.24
N GLY A 67 -8.20 -10.30 -2.80
CA GLY A 67 -8.89 -11.22 -3.70
C GLY A 67 -9.78 -10.49 -4.71
N SER A 68 -10.55 -9.51 -4.25
CA SER A 68 -11.45 -8.70 -5.08
C SER A 68 -10.71 -7.89 -6.14
N ALA A 69 -9.52 -7.38 -5.82
CA ALA A 69 -8.68 -6.65 -6.77
C ALA A 69 -8.22 -7.52 -7.96
N SER A 70 -8.14 -8.85 -7.79
CA SER A 70 -7.80 -9.78 -8.86
C SER A 70 -8.94 -9.92 -9.88
N PHE A 71 -10.17 -10.02 -9.41
CA PHE A 71 -11.34 -10.27 -10.26
C PHE A 71 -11.93 -9.00 -10.89
N ASN A 72 -11.78 -7.85 -10.24
CA ASN A 72 -12.31 -6.58 -10.73
C ASN A 72 -11.24 -5.78 -11.48
N SER A 73 -11.34 -5.71 -12.81
CA SER A 73 -10.50 -4.85 -13.64
C SER A 73 -10.92 -3.38 -13.54
N ILE A 74 -12.22 -3.12 -13.48
CA ILE A 74 -12.81 -1.80 -13.28
C ILE A 74 -12.85 -1.52 -11.78
N GLY A 75 -12.20 -0.44 -11.33
CA GLY A 75 -12.13 -0.08 -9.91
C GLY A 75 -11.03 -0.78 -9.11
N ARG A 76 -10.14 -1.54 -9.77
CA ARG A 76 -8.98 -2.20 -9.15
C ARG A 76 -8.13 -1.25 -8.27
N ALA A 77 -7.91 -0.03 -8.73
CA ALA A 77 -7.15 0.99 -8.03
C ALA A 77 -7.72 1.28 -6.62
N ARG A 78 -9.06 1.33 -6.49
CA ARG A 78 -9.74 1.58 -5.21
C ARG A 78 -9.49 0.47 -4.20
N TYR A 79 -9.38 -0.78 -4.66
CA TYR A 79 -9.02 -1.89 -3.76
C TYR A 79 -7.59 -1.74 -3.23
N TYR A 80 -6.63 -1.27 -4.02
CA TYR A 80 -5.28 -1.03 -3.53
C TYR A 80 -5.19 0.17 -2.60
N GLU A 81 -5.95 1.24 -2.86
CA GLU A 81 -6.11 2.35 -1.91
C GLU A 81 -6.69 1.85 -0.58
N TRP A 82 -7.72 1.00 -0.63
CA TRP A 82 -8.30 0.42 0.56
C TRP A 82 -7.31 -0.48 1.32
N ILE A 83 -6.57 -1.35 0.61
CA ILE A 83 -5.51 -2.18 1.21
C ILE A 83 -4.46 -1.30 1.89
N ARG A 84 -4.08 -0.19 1.25
CA ARG A 84 -3.12 0.78 1.80
C ARG A 84 -3.63 1.39 3.10
N ASP A 85 -4.90 1.76 3.16
CA ASP A 85 -5.50 2.40 4.34
C ASP A 85 -5.62 1.40 5.51
N LEU A 86 -6.03 0.15 5.24
CA LEU A 86 -6.02 -0.93 6.23
C LEU A 86 -4.61 -1.23 6.75
N ALA A 87 -3.60 -1.18 5.88
CA ALA A 87 -2.20 -1.34 6.28
C ALA A 87 -1.71 -0.17 7.15
N LEU A 88 -2.15 1.06 6.87
CA LEU A 88 -1.82 2.22 7.71
C LEU A 88 -2.44 2.09 9.11
N GLU A 89 -3.68 1.63 9.20
CA GLU A 89 -4.35 1.35 10.47
C GLU A 89 -3.60 0.26 11.26
N LEU A 90 -3.31 -0.87 10.61
CA LEU A 90 -2.60 -1.98 11.23
C LEU A 90 -1.20 -1.59 11.72
N LYS A 91 -0.52 -0.68 11.01
CA LYS A 91 0.75 -0.07 11.44
C LYS A 91 0.56 0.75 12.71
N GLY A 92 -0.48 1.57 12.78
CA GLY A 92 -0.81 2.38 13.96
C GLY A 92 -1.09 1.52 15.18
N GLN A 93 -1.93 0.50 15.01
CA GLN A 93 -2.22 -0.49 16.05
C GLN A 93 -0.94 -1.21 16.49
N GLY A 94 -0.15 -1.76 15.56
CA GLY A 94 1.09 -2.47 15.87
C GLY A 94 2.10 -1.60 16.64
N SER A 95 2.19 -0.31 16.31
CA SER A 95 3.04 0.64 17.03
C SER A 95 2.54 0.93 18.45
N LEU A 96 1.23 1.03 18.65
CA LEU A 96 0.63 1.32 19.95
C LEU A 96 0.77 0.15 20.92
N PHE A 97 0.64 -1.09 20.42
CA PHE A 97 0.62 -2.31 21.24
C PHE A 97 1.97 -3.05 21.30
N GLY A 98 3.04 -2.49 20.73
CA GLY A 98 4.40 -3.06 20.85
C GLY A 98 4.69 -4.25 19.93
N TYR A 99 4.11 -4.26 18.73
CA TYR A 99 4.31 -5.27 17.69
C TYR A 99 5.14 -4.70 16.52
N PRO A 100 6.47 -4.54 16.69
CA PRO A 100 7.30 -3.88 15.69
C PRO A 100 7.37 -4.65 14.36
N LEU A 101 7.21 -5.99 14.37
CA LEU A 101 7.09 -6.75 13.12
C LEU A 101 5.80 -6.44 12.36
N VAL A 102 4.67 -6.32 13.06
CA VAL A 102 3.41 -5.91 12.43
C VAL A 102 3.58 -4.52 11.83
N THR A 103 4.16 -3.58 12.58
CA THR A 103 4.47 -2.22 12.11
C THR A 103 5.35 -2.23 10.86
N LEU A 104 6.40 -3.06 10.85
CA LEU A 104 7.35 -3.16 9.73
C LEU A 104 6.68 -3.68 8.46
N TYR A 105 5.95 -4.78 8.56
CA TYR A 105 5.27 -5.39 7.42
C TYR A 105 4.11 -4.52 6.93
N ALA A 106 3.35 -3.92 7.84
CA ALA A 106 2.25 -3.03 7.51
C ALA A 106 2.76 -1.75 6.81
N ASP A 107 3.90 -1.19 7.24
CA ASP A 107 4.54 -0.08 6.53
C ASP A 107 4.98 -0.48 5.12
N SER A 108 5.58 -1.67 4.97
CA SER A 108 5.94 -2.22 3.66
C SER A 108 4.71 -2.38 2.75
N LEU A 109 3.62 -2.95 3.27
CA LEU A 109 2.37 -3.16 2.53
C LEU A 109 1.73 -1.83 2.11
N LYS A 110 1.67 -0.87 3.03
CA LYS A 110 1.19 0.48 2.74
C LYS A 110 2.00 1.13 1.61
N ASN A 111 3.32 1.06 1.66
CA ASN A 111 4.18 1.63 0.62
C ASN A 111 4.07 0.87 -0.72
N LEU A 112 3.85 -0.45 -0.68
CA LEU A 112 3.62 -1.31 -1.84
C LEU A 112 2.38 -0.89 -2.64
N CYS A 113 1.30 -0.52 -1.94
CA CYS A 113 0.01 -0.17 -2.54
C CYS A 113 -0.16 1.32 -2.85
N ASP A 114 0.78 2.18 -2.43
CA ASP A 114 0.69 3.62 -2.61
C ASP A 114 0.70 4.02 -4.10
N GLY A 115 -0.35 4.71 -4.54
CA GLY A 115 -0.53 5.15 -5.94
C GLY A 115 -0.73 4.01 -6.95
N LEU A 116 -1.05 2.80 -6.49
CA LEU A 116 -1.07 1.62 -7.35
C LEU A 116 -2.42 1.46 -8.08
N THR A 117 -2.42 1.65 -9.39
CA THR A 117 -3.63 1.56 -10.21
C THR A 117 -3.79 0.21 -10.91
N ASN A 118 -2.74 -0.25 -11.61
CA ASN A 118 -2.75 -1.51 -12.35
C ASN A 118 -1.42 -2.27 -12.18
N PRO A 119 -1.25 -3.03 -11.09
CA PRO A 119 -0.04 -3.80 -10.86
C PRO A 119 0.09 -4.97 -11.84
N SER A 120 1.33 -5.32 -12.14
CA SER A 120 1.64 -6.61 -12.76
C SER A 120 1.18 -7.78 -11.87
N HIS A 121 0.90 -8.93 -12.47
CA HIS A 121 0.50 -10.15 -11.73
C HIS A 121 1.52 -10.53 -10.64
N ARG A 122 2.81 -10.34 -10.91
CA ARG A 122 3.89 -10.56 -9.93
C ARG A 122 3.78 -9.62 -8.72
N LEU A 123 3.45 -8.35 -8.93
CA LEU A 123 3.33 -7.37 -7.84
C LEU A 123 2.08 -7.65 -7.01
N HIS A 124 0.97 -8.02 -7.67
CA HIS A 124 -0.23 -8.50 -6.98
C HIS A 124 0.05 -9.72 -6.09
N ALA A 125 0.85 -10.68 -6.56
CA ALA A 125 1.25 -11.85 -5.77
C ALA A 125 2.12 -11.47 -4.55
N ILE A 126 3.06 -10.53 -4.71
CA ILE A 126 3.89 -10.04 -3.60
C ILE A 126 3.05 -9.36 -2.51
N ILE A 127 2.04 -8.59 -2.90
CA ILE A 127 1.08 -7.99 -1.95
C ILE A 127 0.39 -9.09 -1.15
N GLY A 128 -0.08 -10.16 -1.82
CA GLY A 128 -0.70 -11.31 -1.16
C GLY A 128 0.23 -12.02 -0.17
N LEU A 129 1.49 -12.25 -0.55
CA LEU A 129 2.51 -12.85 0.32
C LEU A 129 2.80 -11.97 1.56
N ASN A 130 2.77 -10.65 1.41
CA ASN A 130 2.95 -9.73 2.53
C ASN A 130 1.77 -9.80 3.52
N ILE A 131 0.53 -9.87 3.01
CA ILE A 131 -0.68 -10.07 3.82
C ILE A 131 -0.62 -11.41 4.56
N ASP A 132 -0.18 -12.48 3.88
CA ASP A 132 -0.05 -13.80 4.50
C ASP A 132 1.02 -13.81 5.61
N ALA A 133 2.15 -13.11 5.40
CA ALA A 133 3.17 -12.94 6.43
C ALA A 133 2.62 -12.20 7.66
N LEU A 134 1.87 -11.11 7.47
CA LEU A 134 1.20 -10.39 8.57
C LEU A 134 0.25 -11.31 9.34
N ASN A 135 -0.54 -12.12 8.63
CA ASN A 135 -1.46 -13.07 9.24
C ASN A 135 -0.73 -14.12 10.08
N ILE A 136 0.42 -14.63 9.61
CA ILE A 136 1.26 -15.56 10.37
C ILE A 136 1.83 -14.89 11.63
N ILE A 137 2.34 -13.66 11.52
CA ILE A 137 2.92 -12.91 12.65
C ILE A 137 1.86 -12.70 13.75
N VAL A 138 0.66 -12.25 13.39
CA VAL A 138 -0.45 -12.03 14.32
C VAL A 138 -0.95 -13.36 14.91
N ARG A 139 -1.13 -14.40 14.10
CA ARG A 139 -1.58 -15.73 14.56
C ARG A 139 -0.60 -16.38 15.52
N ARG A 140 0.71 -16.25 15.26
CA ARG A 140 1.78 -16.79 16.12
C ARG A 140 2.09 -15.90 17.31
N ARG A 141 1.42 -14.75 17.45
CA ARG A 141 1.62 -13.78 18.54
C ARG A 141 3.09 -13.40 18.71
N ILE A 142 3.79 -13.17 17.60
CA ILE A 142 5.21 -12.81 17.64
C ILE A 142 5.31 -11.38 18.17
N SER A 143 5.46 -11.25 19.49
CA SER A 143 5.70 -9.99 20.17
C SER A 143 7.20 -9.69 20.16
N GLY A 144 7.55 -8.42 19.92
CA GLY A 144 8.94 -7.98 19.82
C GLY A 144 9.53 -7.94 18.39
N PRO A 145 10.83 -7.63 18.25
CA PRO A 145 11.48 -7.24 16.99
C PRO A 145 11.64 -8.36 15.95
N GLY A 146 11.22 -9.57 16.29
CA GLY A 146 11.40 -10.75 15.47
C GLY A 146 12.82 -11.31 15.46
N SER A 147 12.97 -12.43 14.77
CA SER A 147 14.25 -13.02 14.41
C SER A 147 14.90 -12.29 13.22
N VAL A 148 16.16 -12.60 12.95
CA VAL A 148 16.88 -12.11 11.76
C VAL A 148 16.14 -12.54 10.48
N LEU A 149 15.52 -13.73 10.48
CA LEU A 149 14.78 -14.26 9.34
C LEU A 149 13.59 -13.36 8.98
N GLU A 150 12.73 -13.04 9.95
CA GLU A 150 11.52 -12.23 9.70
C GLU A 150 11.86 -10.83 9.20
N ARG A 151 12.93 -10.22 9.72
CA ARG A 151 13.40 -8.91 9.22
C ARG A 151 13.96 -8.98 7.81
N ARG A 152 14.76 -10.02 7.50
CA ARG A 152 15.26 -10.24 6.14
C ARG A 152 14.15 -10.48 5.13
N VAL A 153 13.07 -11.17 5.52
CA VAL A 153 11.90 -11.35 4.65
C VAL A 153 11.21 -10.02 4.38
N ALA A 154 11.05 -9.15 5.39
CA ALA A 154 10.50 -7.82 5.19
C ALA A 154 11.37 -6.96 4.25
N GLU A 155 12.69 -7.00 4.42
CA GLU A 155 13.66 -6.34 3.54
C GLU A 155 13.57 -6.85 2.10
N ALA A 156 13.48 -8.18 1.92
CA ALA A 156 13.34 -8.80 0.61
C ALA A 156 12.05 -8.36 -0.12
N PHE A 157 10.92 -8.24 0.60
CA PHE A 157 9.69 -7.70 0.02
C PHE A 157 9.83 -6.24 -0.42
N ARG A 158 10.47 -5.41 0.42
CA ARG A 158 10.75 -4.01 0.08
C ARG A 158 11.66 -3.89 -1.13
N GLU A 159 12.72 -4.70 -1.23
CA GLU A 159 13.59 -4.72 -2.40
C GLU A 159 12.88 -5.17 -3.66
N ALA A 160 12.08 -6.24 -3.58
CA ALA A 160 11.31 -6.75 -4.70
C ALA A 160 10.38 -5.67 -5.25
N TYR A 161 9.70 -4.95 -4.37
CA TYR A 161 8.88 -3.78 -4.74
C TYR A 161 9.68 -2.71 -5.49
N LEU A 162 10.80 -2.25 -4.91
CA LEU A 162 11.59 -1.17 -5.51
C LEU A 162 12.08 -1.57 -6.91
N LYS A 163 12.59 -2.80 -7.05
CA LYS A 163 13.03 -3.34 -8.34
C LYS A 163 11.88 -3.41 -9.36
N MET A 164 10.67 -3.73 -8.91
CA MET A 164 9.50 -3.83 -9.79
C MET A 164 8.92 -2.48 -10.18
N ARG A 165 8.94 -1.49 -9.28
CA ARG A 165 8.51 -0.12 -9.58
C ARG A 165 9.45 0.56 -10.56
N LEU A 166 10.76 0.40 -10.37
CA LEU A 166 11.78 0.91 -11.30
C LEU A 166 11.74 0.24 -12.68
N ARG A 167 11.17 -0.97 -12.78
CA ARG A 167 10.99 -1.70 -14.03
C ARG A 167 9.69 -1.40 -14.76
N GLN A 168 8.78 -0.61 -14.17
CA GLN A 168 7.61 -0.16 -14.93
C GLN A 168 8.09 0.81 -16.03
N PRO A 169 7.77 0.56 -17.31
CA PRO A 169 8.13 1.49 -18.37
C PRO A 169 7.48 2.83 -18.05
N SER A 170 8.26 3.92 -18.12
CA SER A 170 7.72 5.26 -17.98
C SER A 170 6.61 5.48 -19.02
N GLU A 171 5.69 6.40 -18.72
CA GLU A 171 4.60 6.78 -19.64
C GLU A 171 5.15 7.09 -21.04
N VAL A 172 6.25 7.84 -21.12
CA VAL A 172 7.00 8.15 -22.34
C VAL A 172 7.54 6.89 -23.05
N ALA A 173 8.01 5.89 -22.31
CA ALA A 173 8.48 4.62 -22.88
C ALA A 173 7.32 3.75 -23.37
N MET A 174 6.13 3.88 -22.76
CA MET A 174 4.91 3.24 -23.27
C MET A 174 4.41 3.95 -24.53
N GLU A 175 4.37 5.28 -24.54
CA GLU A 175 4.02 6.08 -25.72
C GLU A 175 4.91 5.76 -26.91
N HIS A 176 6.24 5.67 -26.71
CA HIS A 176 7.16 5.25 -27.77
C HIS A 176 6.86 3.84 -28.28
N LYS A 177 6.64 2.88 -27.37
CA LYS A 177 6.31 1.50 -27.77
C LYS A 177 4.97 1.41 -28.51
N VAL A 178 3.99 2.19 -28.09
CA VAL A 178 2.67 2.27 -28.75
C VAL A 178 2.84 2.91 -30.12
N ALA A 179 3.55 4.03 -30.23
CA ALA A 179 3.84 4.68 -31.50
C ALA A 179 4.59 3.76 -32.48
N ASP A 180 5.58 3.00 -31.98
CA ASP A 180 6.31 2.01 -32.78
C ASP A 180 5.43 0.83 -33.19
N ALA A 181 4.57 0.34 -32.30
CA ALA A 181 3.60 -0.72 -32.61
C ALA A 181 2.56 -0.25 -33.65
N VAL A 182 2.06 0.98 -33.53
CA VAL A 182 1.12 1.59 -34.50
C VAL A 182 1.80 1.73 -35.85
N ARG A 183 3.05 2.22 -35.92
CA ARG A 183 3.83 2.25 -37.16
C ARG A 183 4.01 0.88 -37.79
N GLN A 184 4.24 -0.17 -36.99
CA GLN A 184 4.36 -1.53 -37.51
C GLN A 184 3.04 -2.07 -38.07
N LEU A 185 1.90 -1.63 -37.54
CA LEU A 185 0.57 -1.96 -38.07
C LEU A 185 0.28 -1.17 -39.35
N ASP A 186 0.65 0.10 -39.40
CA ASP A 186 0.53 0.94 -40.60
C ASP A 186 1.45 0.46 -41.74
N GLY A 187 2.66 -0.01 -41.40
CA GLY A 187 3.59 -0.63 -42.36
C GLY A 187 3.16 -2.03 -42.83
N LYS A 188 2.18 -2.66 -42.15
CA LYS A 188 1.57 -3.94 -42.52
C LYS A 188 0.22 -3.79 -43.25
N ARG A 189 -0.24 -2.57 -43.53
CA ARG A 189 -1.41 -2.37 -44.41
C ARG A 189 -1.11 -3.02 -45.76
N GLU A 190 -1.91 -4.04 -46.08
CA GLU A 190 -1.78 -4.87 -47.27
C GLU A 190 -1.65 -4.02 -48.54
N PRO A 191 -0.85 -4.44 -49.54
CA PRO A 191 -0.76 -3.74 -50.81
C PRO A 191 -2.17 -3.61 -51.39
N ALA A 192 -2.49 -2.41 -51.89
CA ALA A 192 -3.77 -2.07 -52.51
C ALA A 192 -4.31 -3.27 -53.31
N VAL A 193 -5.43 -3.82 -52.86
CA VAL A 193 -6.18 -4.83 -53.60
C VAL A 193 -6.45 -4.21 -54.97
N LYS A 194 -5.71 -4.65 -56.00
CA LYS A 194 -6.06 -4.31 -57.38
C LYS A 194 -7.47 -4.85 -57.55
N SER A 195 -8.43 -3.95 -57.76
CA SER A 195 -9.79 -4.29 -58.14
C SER A 195 -9.71 -5.37 -59.22
N PRO A 196 -10.39 -6.53 -59.06
CA PRO A 196 -10.35 -7.54 -60.09
C PRO A 196 -10.89 -6.91 -61.37
N ASP A 197 -10.05 -6.91 -62.41
CA ASP A 197 -10.38 -6.43 -63.74
C ASP A 197 -11.54 -7.31 -64.25
N LEU A 198 -12.77 -6.85 -64.05
CA LEU A 198 -14.00 -7.52 -64.53
C LEU A 198 -14.09 -7.31 -66.04
N LYS A 199 -13.14 -7.87 -66.78
CA LYS A 199 -13.29 -8.09 -68.20
C LYS A 199 -14.09 -9.37 -68.37
N ASN A 200 -15.33 -9.19 -68.81
CA ASN A 200 -16.19 -10.20 -69.41
C ASN A 200 -17.14 -10.99 -68.49
N THR A 201 -17.82 -10.31 -67.56
CA THR A 201 -19.10 -10.82 -67.04
C THR A 201 -20.13 -9.70 -67.13
N GLY A 202 -21.06 -9.80 -68.08
CA GLY A 202 -22.10 -8.81 -68.36
C GLY A 202 -23.13 -8.64 -67.24
N ARG A 203 -22.71 -8.07 -66.10
CA ARG A 203 -23.60 -7.60 -65.03
C ARG A 203 -23.18 -6.20 -64.60
N GLU A 204 -24.00 -5.23 -64.98
CA GLU A 204 -23.95 -3.87 -64.46
C GLU A 204 -24.42 -3.85 -63.00
N TRP A 205 -23.75 -3.05 -62.17
CA TRP A 205 -24.21 -2.76 -60.81
C TRP A 205 -25.40 -1.81 -60.88
N PRO A 206 -26.53 -2.10 -60.20
CA PRO A 206 -27.65 -1.17 -60.17
C PRO A 206 -27.28 0.07 -59.33
N GLY A 207 -27.17 1.21 -60.03
CA GLY A 207 -27.44 2.57 -59.58
C GLY A 207 -27.12 2.96 -58.13
N GLY A 208 -26.05 3.74 -57.98
CA GLY A 208 -26.13 5.06 -57.35
C GLY A 208 -26.18 5.13 -55.81
N VAL A 209 -25.01 5.35 -55.21
CA VAL A 209 -24.92 6.21 -54.01
C VAL A 209 -23.76 7.17 -54.23
N ARG A 210 -24.06 8.45 -54.51
CA ARG A 210 -23.11 9.55 -54.33
C ARG A 210 -23.11 9.90 -52.85
N LEU A 211 -22.01 9.66 -52.16
CA LEU A 211 -21.74 10.34 -50.90
C LEU A 211 -21.29 11.77 -51.24
N THR A 212 -22.17 12.73 -51.00
CA THR A 212 -21.81 14.15 -50.93
C THR A 212 -21.05 14.39 -49.63
N ALA A 213 -19.87 14.98 -49.73
CA ALA A 213 -19.17 15.56 -48.59
C ALA A 213 -19.68 16.99 -48.41
N ASP A 214 -20.16 17.30 -47.21
CA ASP A 214 -20.14 18.61 -46.56
C ASP A 214 -19.67 18.38 -45.11
#